data_AF-A0A7K1UGY3-F1
#
_entry.id   AF-A0A7K1UGY3-F1
#
_cell.length_a   1.000
_cell.length_b   1.000
_cell.length_c   1.000
_cell.angle_alpha   90.00
_cell.angle_beta   90.00
_cell.angle_gamma   90.00
#
_symmetry.space_group_name_H-M   'P 1'
#
loop_
_entity.id
_entity.type
_entity.pdbx_description
1 polymer ?
#
loop_
_entity_poly.entity_id
_entity_poly.type
_entity_poly.pdbx_seq_one_letter_code
_entity_poly.pdbx_strand_id
1 'polypeptide(L)'
;MTVELAKSKATAKPGKFRKLLASIWQEIRSLRVLTWISLLFALPLGVVLVCRGLQLAWDGTETDLLAPGATIVAASIAGAVSSQGVISWKEQRTRDRERSDRELAAKLREQREEDYEAVIRHLQESFLGSFTEHEATVRRRIAVWASADFMERYLYWRDNIKDLTGQGSVPVPVDRRDEILVSLGQLCLAARKDLRIETRVTPTAHDIARVLFDDYGRQ
;
A
#
# COMPACT_ATOMS: atom_id res chain seq x y z
N MET A 1 -31.70 -15.86 27.80
CA MET A 1 -30.94 -14.60 27.90
C MET A 1 -30.14 -14.45 26.61
N THR A 2 -30.75 -13.84 25.60
CA THR A 2 -30.29 -13.81 24.21
C THR A 2 -30.03 -12.37 23.82
N VAL A 3 -28.76 -12.03 23.54
CA VAL A 3 -28.36 -10.69 23.10
C VAL A 3 -28.41 -10.65 21.57
N GLU A 4 -29.42 -9.96 21.03
CA GLU A 4 -29.50 -9.61 19.62
C GLU A 4 -28.41 -8.59 19.25
N LEU A 5 -27.45 -9.02 18.44
CA LEU A 5 -26.44 -8.16 17.83
C LEU A 5 -27.03 -7.41 16.63
N ALA A 6 -27.23 -6.11 16.82
CA ALA A 6 -27.65 -5.16 15.78
C ALA A 6 -26.59 -5.09 14.66
N LYS A 7 -26.91 -5.68 13.50
CA LYS A 7 -26.17 -5.49 12.24
C LYS A 7 -26.41 -4.08 11.70
N SER A 8 -25.51 -3.16 12.02
CA SER A 8 -25.40 -1.87 11.33
C SER A 8 -24.84 -2.08 9.91
N LYS A 9 -25.75 -2.28 8.94
CA LYS A 9 -25.44 -2.15 7.51
C LYS A 9 -25.33 -0.66 7.16
N ALA A 10 -24.12 -0.12 7.20
CA ALA A 10 -23.81 1.18 6.61
C ALA A 10 -23.83 1.07 5.08
N THR A 11 -25.01 1.19 4.48
CA THR A 11 -25.16 1.37 3.03
C THR A 11 -24.77 2.82 2.69
N ALA A 12 -23.49 3.03 2.35
CA ALA A 12 -23.02 4.30 1.82
C ALA A 12 -23.80 4.63 0.54
N LYS A 13 -24.75 5.58 0.63
CA LYS A 13 -25.57 6.04 -0.49
C LYS A 13 -24.66 6.53 -1.63
N PRO A 14 -24.58 5.85 -2.79
CA PRO A 14 -23.66 6.19 -3.90
C PRO A 14 -23.99 7.54 -4.59
N GLY A 15 -25.05 8.22 -4.17
CA GLY A 15 -25.49 9.49 -4.75
C GLY A 15 -24.71 10.72 -4.30
N LYS A 16 -24.17 10.77 -3.07
CA LYS A 16 -23.47 11.97 -2.57
C LYS A 16 -22.10 12.17 -3.23
N PHE A 17 -21.37 11.08 -3.45
CA PHE A 17 -20.04 11.14 -4.08
C PHE A 17 -20.10 11.53 -5.56
N ARG A 18 -21.10 11.01 -6.30
CA ARG A 18 -21.34 11.40 -7.70
C ARG A 18 -21.72 12.88 -7.84
N LYS A 19 -22.51 13.44 -6.91
CA LYS A 19 -22.83 14.88 -6.90
C LYS A 19 -21.61 15.75 -6.62
N LEU A 20 -20.73 15.31 -5.71
CA LEU A 20 -19.47 15.99 -5.40
C LEU A 20 -18.52 16.00 -6.61
N LEU A 21 -18.37 14.86 -7.29
CA LEU A 21 -17.55 14.78 -8.51
C LEU A 21 -18.11 15.62 -9.66
N ALA A 22 -19.44 15.67 -9.83
CA ALA A 22 -20.08 16.50 -10.85
C ALA A 22 -19.85 18.00 -10.59
N SER A 23 -19.92 18.43 -9.33
CA SER A 23 -19.65 19.83 -8.92
C SER A 23 -18.19 20.22 -9.21
N ILE A 24 -17.24 19.38 -8.81
CA ILE A 24 -15.80 19.62 -9.07
C ILE A 24 -15.51 19.67 -10.57
N TRP A 25 -16.14 18.80 -11.36
CA TRP A 25 -15.94 18.78 -12.81
C TRP A 25 -16.51 20.04 -13.50
N GLN A 26 -17.59 20.62 -12.96
CA GLN A 26 -18.19 21.85 -13.46
C GLN A 26 -17.30 23.08 -13.15
N GLU A 27 -16.67 23.13 -11.97
CA GLU A 27 -15.71 24.18 -11.60
C GLU A 27 -14.42 24.12 -12.43
N ILE A 28 -13.90 22.92 -12.70
CA ILE A 28 -12.72 22.74 -13.57
C ILE A 28 -13.02 23.19 -15.00
N ARG A 29 -14.25 22.95 -15.49
CA ARG A 29 -14.67 23.39 -16.82
C ARG A 29 -14.81 24.90 -16.91
N SER A 30 -15.34 25.57 -15.88
CA SER A 30 -15.44 27.05 -15.86
C SER A 30 -14.07 27.72 -15.78
N LEU A 31 -13.11 27.15 -15.03
CA LEU A 31 -11.74 27.66 -14.96
C LEU A 31 -11.02 27.55 -16.31
N ARG A 32 -11.19 26.42 -17.03
CA ARG A 32 -10.64 26.26 -18.38
C ARG A 32 -11.22 27.31 -19.34
N VAL A 33 -12.53 27.51 -19.35
CA VAL A 33 -13.17 28.49 -20.25
C VAL A 33 -12.66 29.91 -19.99
N LEU A 34 -12.49 30.31 -18.73
CA LEU A 34 -11.91 31.62 -18.37
C LEU A 34 -10.45 31.76 -18.86
N THR A 35 -9.63 30.72 -18.70
CA THR A 35 -8.24 30.75 -19.20
C THR A 35 -8.17 30.85 -20.73
N TRP A 36 -9.05 30.16 -21.46
CA TRP A 36 -9.11 30.24 -22.93
C TRP A 36 -9.58 31.62 -23.41
N ILE A 37 -10.54 32.24 -22.72
CA ILE A 37 -11.00 33.60 -23.02
C ILE A 37 -9.86 34.61 -22.81
N SER A 38 -9.12 34.53 -21.69
CA SER A 38 -7.97 35.41 -21.47
C SER A 38 -6.86 35.22 -22.52
N LEU A 39 -6.62 33.98 -22.98
CA LEU A 39 -5.64 33.68 -24.03
C LEU A 39 -6.07 34.22 -25.40
N LEU A 40 -7.37 34.12 -25.71
CA LEU A 40 -7.96 34.65 -26.95
C LEU A 40 -7.88 36.17 -27.04
N PHE A 41 -7.89 36.90 -25.92
CA PHE A 41 -7.72 38.36 -25.91
C PHE A 41 -6.25 38.79 -25.77
N ALA A 42 -5.42 38.05 -25.05
CA ALA A 42 -4.00 38.40 -24.85
C ALA A 42 -3.15 38.20 -26.12
N LEU A 43 -3.41 37.15 -26.92
CA LEU A 43 -2.70 36.88 -28.17
C LEU A 43 -2.85 38.01 -29.21
N PRO A 44 -4.06 38.47 -29.58
CA PRO A 44 -4.20 39.55 -30.55
C PRO A 44 -3.64 40.87 -30.03
N LEU A 45 -3.76 41.17 -28.73
CA LEU A 45 -3.18 42.38 -28.14
C LEU A 45 -1.64 42.36 -28.21
N GLY A 46 -1.03 41.21 -27.92
CA GLY A 46 0.41 41.00 -28.03
C GLY A 46 0.89 41.12 -29.49
N VAL A 47 0.16 40.54 -30.44
CA VAL A 47 0.48 40.65 -31.88
C VAL A 47 0.36 42.11 -32.34
N VAL A 48 -0.67 42.85 -31.92
CA VAL A 48 -0.83 44.27 -32.26
C VAL A 48 0.33 45.10 -31.69
N LEU A 49 0.75 44.87 -30.45
CA LEU A 49 1.89 45.55 -29.84
C LEU A 49 3.21 45.24 -30.55
N VAL A 50 3.43 43.98 -30.94
CA VAL A 50 4.62 43.55 -31.70
C VAL A 50 4.62 44.18 -33.09
N CYS A 51 3.50 44.13 -33.82
CA CYS A 51 3.36 44.75 -35.13
C CYS A 51 3.55 46.27 -35.07
N ARG A 52 3.01 46.93 -34.04
CA ARG A 52 3.17 48.39 -33.87
C ARG A 52 4.59 48.77 -33.49
N GLY A 53 5.25 47.97 -32.65
CA GLY A 53 6.67 48.13 -32.34
C GLY A 53 7.56 47.95 -33.58
N LEU A 54 7.29 46.94 -34.41
CA LEU A 54 7.98 46.72 -35.69
C LEU A 54 7.77 47.87 -36.68
N GLN A 55 6.56 48.43 -36.73
CA GLN A 55 6.25 49.56 -37.62
C GLN A 55 6.97 50.83 -37.18
N LEU A 56 7.03 51.11 -35.87
CA LEU A 56 7.82 52.22 -35.31
C LEU A 56 9.33 52.02 -35.51
N ALA A 57 9.82 50.78 -35.45
CA ALA A 57 11.21 50.44 -35.76
C ALA A 57 11.57 50.74 -37.22
N TRP A 58 10.64 50.49 -38.14
CA TRP A 58 10.83 50.71 -39.57
C TRP A 58 10.79 52.20 -39.95
N ASP A 59 10.00 52.99 -39.23
CA ASP A 59 9.91 54.45 -39.41
C ASP A 59 11.13 55.22 -38.84
N GLY A 60 12.15 54.52 -38.33
CA GLY A 60 13.45 55.11 -37.97
C GLY A 60 13.43 56.04 -36.76
N THR A 61 12.38 55.98 -35.93
CA THR A 61 12.29 56.74 -34.68
C THR A 61 12.82 55.89 -33.52
N GLU A 62 13.99 56.29 -33.00
CA GLU A 62 14.66 55.82 -31.77
C GLU A 62 14.51 54.33 -31.38
N THR A 63 15.50 53.54 -31.77
CA THR A 63 15.63 52.10 -31.53
C THR A 63 15.81 51.68 -30.05
N ASP A 64 15.87 52.61 -29.10
CA ASP A 64 16.21 52.33 -27.70
C ASP A 64 15.08 51.68 -26.88
N LEU A 65 13.81 51.73 -27.35
CA LEU A 65 12.66 51.19 -26.62
C LEU A 65 12.31 49.73 -26.97
N LEU A 66 12.86 49.17 -28.04
CA LEU A 66 12.55 47.80 -28.49
C LEU A 66 13.26 46.72 -27.68
N ALA A 67 14.50 46.99 -27.23
CA ALA A 67 15.28 46.07 -26.40
C ALA A 67 14.63 45.78 -25.02
N PRO A 68 14.13 46.78 -24.26
CA PRO A 68 13.42 46.52 -23.01
C PRO A 68 12.06 45.84 -23.22
N GLY A 69 11.35 46.13 -24.32
CA GLY A 69 10.08 45.48 -24.65
C GLY A 69 10.24 43.99 -24.93
N ALA A 70 11.24 43.60 -25.71
CA ALA A 70 11.53 42.20 -26.04
C ALA A 70 11.97 41.39 -24.81
N THR A 71 12.75 41.99 -23.90
CA THR A 71 13.19 41.33 -22.66
C THR A 71 12.05 41.09 -21.68
N ILE A 72 11.09 42.00 -21.56
CA ILE A 72 9.89 41.81 -20.73
C ILE A 72 9.02 40.67 -21.26
N VAL A 73 8.82 40.59 -22.59
CA VAL A 73 8.07 39.49 -23.24
C VAL A 73 8.80 38.15 -23.08
N ALA A 74 10.11 38.12 -23.29
CA ALA A 74 10.91 36.91 -23.09
C ALA A 74 10.88 36.43 -21.63
N ALA A 75 11.01 37.34 -20.66
CA ALA A 75 10.96 37.04 -19.24
C ALA A 75 9.58 36.51 -18.80
N SER A 76 8.50 37.05 -19.36
CA SER A 76 7.13 36.60 -19.07
C SER A 76 6.81 35.24 -19.69
N ILE A 77 7.32 34.95 -20.90
CA ILE A 77 7.24 33.61 -21.51
C ILE A 77 8.06 32.60 -20.69
N ALA A 78 9.28 32.95 -20.28
CA ALA A 78 10.12 32.10 -19.43
C ALA A 78 9.48 31.84 -18.05
N GLY A 79 8.84 32.86 -17.46
CA GLY A 79 8.05 32.73 -16.22
C GLY A 79 6.85 31.79 -16.38
N ALA A 80 6.10 31.91 -17.49
CA ALA A 80 4.96 31.03 -17.77
C ALA A 80 5.39 29.57 -17.98
N VAL A 81 6.42 29.32 -18.80
CA VAL A 81 6.92 27.97 -19.08
C VAL A 81 7.54 27.32 -17.84
N SER A 82 8.31 28.08 -17.05
CA SER A 82 8.88 27.57 -15.80
C SER A 82 7.79 27.24 -14.77
N SER A 83 6.74 28.07 -14.63
CA SER A 83 5.65 27.79 -13.69
C SER A 83 4.85 26.54 -14.06
N GLN A 84 4.55 26.32 -15.34
CA GLN A 84 3.81 25.14 -15.81
C GLN A 84 4.67 23.86 -15.76
N GLY A 85 5.95 23.94 -16.09
CA GLY A 85 6.88 22.80 -16.04
C GLY A 85 7.29 22.38 -14.62
N VAL A 86 7.40 23.34 -13.69
CA VAL A 86 7.76 23.03 -12.29
C VAL A 86 6.60 22.37 -11.54
N ILE A 87 5.35 22.77 -11.81
CA ILE A 87 4.16 22.12 -11.24
C ILE A 87 4.04 20.68 -11.76
N SER A 88 4.24 20.45 -13.06
CA SER A 88 4.17 19.10 -13.63
C SER A 88 5.29 18.19 -13.10
N TRP A 89 6.51 18.70 -12.94
CA TRP A 89 7.63 17.91 -12.45
C TRP A 89 7.54 17.60 -10.94
N LYS A 90 7.08 18.55 -10.13
CA LYS A 90 6.82 18.31 -8.70
C LYS A 90 5.70 17.30 -8.50
N GLU A 91 4.64 17.39 -9.29
CA GLU A 91 3.54 16.43 -9.26
C GLU A 91 3.98 15.04 -9.75
N GLN A 92 4.81 14.98 -10.79
CA GLN A 92 5.39 13.73 -11.29
C GLN A 92 6.28 13.06 -10.24
N ARG A 93 7.19 13.81 -9.59
CA ARG A 93 8.00 13.29 -8.48
C ARG A 93 7.17 12.79 -7.31
N THR A 94 6.04 13.43 -7.03
CA THR A 94 5.15 13.00 -5.95
C THR A 94 4.47 11.68 -6.31
N ARG A 95 3.98 11.55 -7.55
CA ARG A 95 3.41 10.29 -8.05
C ARG A 95 4.43 9.16 -8.11
N ASP A 96 5.68 9.46 -8.50
CA ASP A 96 6.74 8.46 -8.57
C ASP A 96 7.15 7.98 -7.16
N ARG A 97 7.20 8.89 -6.18
CA ARG A 97 7.39 8.52 -4.77
C ARG A 97 6.25 7.65 -4.26
N GLU A 98 5.00 8.06 -4.49
CA GLU A 98 3.84 7.26 -4.08
C GLU A 98 3.82 5.88 -4.74
N ARG A 99 4.25 5.75 -5.99
CA ARG A 99 4.38 4.45 -6.67
C ARG A 99 5.48 3.61 -6.03
N SER A 100 6.66 4.19 -5.82
CA SER A 100 7.78 3.50 -5.17
C SER A 100 7.43 3.05 -3.75
N ASP A 101 6.73 3.87 -2.97
CA ASP A 101 6.31 3.54 -1.61
C ASP A 101 5.28 2.40 -1.61
N ARG A 102 4.34 2.38 -2.58
CA ARG A 102 3.38 1.27 -2.75
C ARG A 102 4.07 -0.03 -3.16
N GLU A 103 5.03 0.05 -4.08
CA GLU A 103 5.82 -1.11 -4.52
C GLU A 103 6.66 -1.68 -3.38
N LEU A 104 7.29 -0.81 -2.59
CA LEU A 104 8.06 -1.20 -1.42
C LEU A 104 7.16 -1.83 -0.36
N ALA A 105 5.99 -1.26 -0.08
CA ALA A 105 5.02 -1.83 0.83
C ALA A 105 4.51 -3.21 0.36
N ALA A 106 4.30 -3.40 -0.95
CA ALA A 106 3.90 -4.68 -1.52
C ALA A 106 5.02 -5.73 -1.37
N LYS A 107 6.27 -5.39 -1.69
CA LYS A 107 7.43 -6.29 -1.52
C LYS A 107 7.64 -6.69 -0.07
N LEU A 108 7.52 -5.73 0.87
CA LEU A 108 7.64 -6.03 2.29
C LEU A 108 6.52 -6.95 2.78
N ARG A 109 5.32 -6.83 2.22
CA ARG A 109 4.21 -7.73 2.53
C ARG A 109 4.50 -9.15 2.03
N GLU A 110 4.90 -9.28 0.77
CA GLU A 110 5.27 -10.56 0.16
C GLU A 110 6.40 -11.26 0.96
N GLN A 111 7.46 -10.53 1.30
CA GLN A 111 8.55 -11.05 2.12
C GLN A 111 8.08 -11.54 3.51
N ARG A 112 7.15 -10.82 4.14
CA ARG A 112 6.56 -11.28 5.42
C ARG A 112 5.73 -12.54 5.26
N GLU A 113 4.97 -12.65 4.17
CA GLU A 113 4.16 -13.84 3.86
C GLU A 113 5.08 -15.07 3.69
N GLU A 114 6.16 -14.93 2.93
CA GLU A 114 7.19 -15.97 2.76
C GLU A 114 7.87 -16.36 4.07
N ASP A 115 8.22 -15.38 4.92
CA ASP A 115 8.87 -15.65 6.21
C ASP A 115 7.94 -16.38 7.18
N TYR A 116 6.65 -16.03 7.24
CA TYR A 116 5.67 -16.77 8.04
C TYR A 116 5.44 -18.18 7.51
N GLU A 117 5.39 -18.36 6.19
CA GLU A 117 5.26 -19.67 5.57
C GLU A 117 6.45 -20.57 5.92
N ALA A 118 7.68 -20.04 5.79
CA ALA A 118 8.90 -20.76 6.15
C ALA A 118 8.91 -21.18 7.63
N VAL A 119 8.48 -20.28 8.53
CA VAL A 119 8.35 -20.61 9.96
C VAL A 119 7.34 -21.73 10.16
N ILE A 120 6.10 -21.60 9.66
CA ILE A 120 5.04 -22.60 9.86
C ILE A 120 5.44 -23.96 9.27
N ARG A 121 6.04 -23.97 8.07
CA ARG A 121 6.55 -25.18 7.43
C ARG A 121 7.60 -25.86 8.29
N HIS A 122 8.58 -25.10 8.82
CA HIS A 122 9.57 -25.64 9.75
C HIS A 122 8.92 -26.24 11.00
N LEU A 123 7.89 -25.61 11.57
CA LEU A 123 7.19 -26.17 12.74
C LEU A 123 6.48 -27.48 12.41
N GLN A 124 5.83 -27.56 11.25
CA GLN A 124 5.16 -28.76 10.77
C GLN A 124 6.17 -29.89 10.52
N GLU A 125 7.27 -29.60 9.83
CA GLU A 125 8.34 -30.55 9.54
C GLU A 125 9.03 -31.01 10.83
N SER A 126 9.30 -30.10 11.77
CA SER A 126 9.85 -30.42 13.09
C SER A 126 8.94 -31.37 13.88
N PHE A 127 7.62 -31.19 13.77
CA PHE A 127 6.64 -32.09 14.39
C PHE A 127 6.63 -33.47 13.73
N LEU A 128 6.84 -33.56 12.41
CA LEU A 128 6.99 -34.82 11.67
C LEU A 128 8.36 -35.49 11.86
N GLY A 129 9.28 -34.84 12.59
CA GLY A 129 10.64 -35.33 12.80
C GLY A 129 11.57 -35.15 11.59
N SER A 130 11.14 -34.41 10.57
CA SER A 130 11.98 -34.02 9.44
C SER A 130 12.56 -32.63 9.70
N PHE A 131 13.87 -32.50 9.84
CA PHE A 131 14.52 -31.19 10.04
C PHE A 131 15.10 -30.70 8.72
N THR A 132 14.57 -29.61 8.18
CA THR A 132 15.10 -28.96 6.97
C THR A 132 15.91 -27.70 7.31
N GLU A 133 15.49 -26.91 8.29
CA GLU A 133 16.16 -25.67 8.69
C GLU A 133 16.65 -25.68 10.15
N HIS A 134 17.68 -24.88 10.43
CA HIS A 134 18.18 -24.68 11.79
C HIS A 134 17.26 -23.72 12.57
N GLU A 135 16.91 -24.08 13.80
CA GLU A 135 16.09 -23.30 14.73
C GLU A 135 16.54 -21.83 14.88
N ALA A 136 17.86 -21.56 14.81
CA ALA A 136 18.41 -20.21 14.88
C ALA A 136 17.95 -19.32 13.70
N THR A 137 17.79 -19.89 12.51
CA THR A 137 17.30 -19.19 11.32
C THR A 137 15.83 -18.80 11.49
N VAL A 138 15.01 -19.73 11.99
CA VAL A 138 13.59 -19.54 12.24
C VAL A 138 13.37 -18.44 13.28
N ARG A 139 14.11 -18.48 14.39
CA ARG A 139 14.05 -17.43 15.42
C ARG A 139 14.44 -16.05 14.89
N ARG A 140 15.40 -15.99 13.97
CA ARG A 140 15.78 -14.71 13.33
C ARG A 140 14.63 -14.17 12.48
N ARG A 141 13.95 -15.00 11.68
CA ARG A 141 12.78 -14.58 10.88
C ARG A 141 11.66 -14.05 11.77
N ILE A 142 11.35 -14.77 12.85
CA ILE A 142 10.35 -14.36 13.84
C ILE A 142 10.73 -13.02 14.47
N ALA A 143 11.97 -12.85 14.91
CA ALA A 143 12.40 -11.63 15.60
C ALA A 143 12.29 -10.35 14.74
N VAL A 144 12.35 -10.47 13.41
CA VAL A 144 12.27 -9.31 12.50
C VAL A 144 10.81 -8.89 12.25
N TRP A 145 9.88 -9.84 12.14
CA TRP A 145 8.54 -9.57 11.61
C TRP A 145 7.37 -9.90 12.53
N ALA A 146 7.57 -10.74 13.55
CA ALA A 146 6.50 -11.25 14.38
C ALA A 146 5.90 -10.17 15.27
N SER A 147 4.57 -10.14 15.37
CA SER A 147 3.91 -9.42 16.47
C SER A 147 4.17 -10.09 17.81
N ALA A 148 3.89 -9.36 18.89
CA ALA A 148 3.94 -9.91 20.25
C ALA A 148 3.01 -11.12 20.43
N ASP A 149 1.81 -11.08 19.83
CA ASP A 149 0.81 -12.17 19.86
C ASP A 149 1.34 -13.43 19.14
N PHE A 150 2.02 -13.25 18.00
CA PHE A 150 2.67 -14.37 17.31
C PHE A 150 3.81 -14.97 18.13
N MET A 151 4.68 -14.12 18.71
CA MET A 151 5.80 -14.59 19.54
C MET A 151 5.34 -15.34 20.78
N GLU A 152 4.31 -14.86 21.47
CA GLU A 152 3.73 -15.53 22.63
C GLU A 152 3.23 -16.93 22.28
N ARG A 153 2.49 -17.06 21.17
CA ARG A 153 1.97 -18.36 20.68
C ARG A 153 3.08 -19.29 20.23
N TYR A 154 4.13 -18.76 19.62
CA TYR A 154 5.31 -19.54 19.25
C TYR A 154 6.03 -20.11 20.46
N LEU A 155 6.23 -19.31 21.50
CA LEU A 155 6.82 -19.77 22.75
C LEU A 155 5.95 -20.84 23.42
N TYR A 156 4.64 -20.61 23.49
CA TYR A 156 3.69 -21.58 24.03
C TYR A 156 3.72 -22.92 23.27
N TRP A 157 3.67 -22.89 21.93
CA TRP A 157 3.78 -24.10 21.11
C TRP A 157 5.12 -24.82 21.33
N ARG A 158 6.23 -24.07 21.34
CA ARG A 158 7.57 -24.64 21.54
C ARG A 158 7.68 -25.32 22.90
N ASP A 159 7.14 -24.70 23.95
CA ASP A 159 7.17 -25.26 25.29
C ASP A 159 6.31 -26.53 25.39
N ASN A 160 5.19 -26.60 24.64
CA ASN A 160 4.35 -27.80 24.53
C ASN A 160 5.04 -28.98 23.85
N ILE A 161 5.99 -28.74 22.93
CA ILE A 161 6.71 -29.81 22.23
C ILE A 161 8.11 -30.08 22.77
N LYS A 162 8.59 -29.28 23.73
CA LYS A 162 9.98 -29.32 24.22
C LYS A 162 10.43 -30.71 24.67
N ASP A 163 9.55 -31.44 25.36
CA ASP A 163 9.86 -32.79 25.84
C ASP A 163 9.92 -33.84 24.72
N LEU A 164 9.37 -33.52 23.55
CA LEU A 164 9.32 -34.37 22.36
C LEU A 164 10.47 -34.05 21.39
N THR A 165 10.96 -32.80 21.41
CA THR A 165 12.05 -32.36 20.54
C THR A 165 13.38 -33.03 20.88
N GLY A 166 14.13 -33.43 19.84
CA GLY A 166 15.49 -33.99 19.99
C GLY A 166 15.57 -35.48 20.32
N GLN A 167 14.43 -36.15 20.52
CA GLN A 167 14.37 -37.59 20.82
C GLN A 167 14.21 -38.49 19.56
N GLY A 168 14.27 -37.90 18.37
CA GLY A 168 14.00 -38.61 17.10
C GLY A 168 12.51 -38.70 16.81
N SER A 169 12.09 -39.73 16.08
CA SER A 169 10.67 -40.00 15.82
C SER A 169 10.01 -40.58 17.07
N VAL A 170 9.42 -39.71 17.89
CA VAL A 170 8.69 -40.09 19.10
C VAL A 170 7.19 -39.96 18.84
N PRO A 171 6.38 -40.99 19.11
CA PRO A 171 4.94 -40.88 18.99
C PRO A 171 4.40 -39.85 19.98
N VAL A 172 3.64 -38.88 19.47
CA VAL A 172 3.01 -37.85 20.29
C VAL A 172 1.95 -38.49 21.19
N PRO A 173 2.00 -38.28 22.52
CA PRO A 173 1.00 -38.77 23.45
C PRO A 173 -0.41 -38.34 23.03
N VAL A 174 -1.38 -39.26 23.07
CA VAL A 174 -2.75 -39.02 22.57
C VAL A 174 -3.44 -37.89 23.33
N ASP A 175 -3.20 -37.80 24.64
CA ASP A 175 -3.68 -36.78 25.55
C ASP A 175 -3.13 -35.38 25.25
N ARG A 176 -1.89 -35.27 24.74
CA ARG A 176 -1.25 -33.99 24.38
C ARG A 176 -1.43 -33.59 22.92
N ARG A 177 -1.89 -34.52 22.07
CA ARG A 177 -1.99 -34.32 20.63
C ARG A 177 -2.86 -33.11 20.29
N ASP A 178 -4.08 -33.03 20.85
CA ASP A 178 -5.00 -31.94 20.52
C ASP A 178 -4.42 -30.56 20.91
N GLU A 179 -3.83 -30.44 22.10
CA GLU A 179 -3.21 -29.20 22.56
C GLU A 179 -2.06 -28.74 21.65
N ILE A 180 -1.21 -29.65 21.20
CA ILE A 180 -0.09 -29.33 20.30
C ILE A 180 -0.60 -28.89 18.92
N LEU A 181 -1.61 -29.58 18.38
CA LEU A 181 -2.15 -29.26 17.06
C LEU A 181 -2.94 -27.95 17.08
N VAL A 182 -3.75 -27.71 18.12
CA VAL A 182 -4.50 -26.46 18.31
C VAL A 182 -3.55 -25.29 18.55
N SER A 183 -2.48 -25.45 19.32
CA SER A 183 -1.50 -24.38 19.53
C SER A 183 -0.77 -24.00 18.24
N LEU A 184 -0.48 -24.95 17.34
CA LEU A 184 0.02 -24.63 16.00
C LEU A 184 -1.03 -23.89 15.16
N GLY A 185 -2.30 -24.31 15.21
CA GLY A 185 -3.41 -23.59 14.55
C GLY A 185 -3.57 -22.15 15.05
N GLN A 186 -3.38 -21.91 16.35
CA GLN A 186 -3.39 -20.57 16.94
C GLN A 186 -2.23 -19.70 16.42
N LEU A 187 -1.06 -20.28 16.22
CA LEU A 187 0.10 -19.58 15.64
C LEU A 187 -0.18 -19.15 14.19
N CYS A 188 -0.80 -20.01 13.40
CA CYS A 188 -1.26 -19.66 12.05
C CYS A 188 -2.31 -18.53 12.06
N LEU A 189 -3.22 -18.51 13.05
CA LEU A 189 -4.17 -17.39 13.20
C LEU A 189 -3.48 -16.06 13.52
N ALA A 190 -2.45 -16.08 14.36
CA ALA A 190 -1.68 -14.88 14.65
C ALA A 190 -0.91 -14.38 13.42
N ALA A 191 -0.25 -15.26 12.66
CA ALA A 191 0.40 -14.89 11.40
C ALA A 191 -0.60 -14.26 10.42
N ARG A 192 -1.79 -14.89 10.30
CA ARG A 192 -2.86 -14.41 9.43
C ARG A 192 -3.35 -13.01 9.82
N LYS A 193 -3.46 -12.74 11.13
CA LYS A 193 -3.81 -11.43 11.69
C LYS A 193 -2.73 -10.39 11.39
N ASP A 194 -1.45 -10.76 11.52
CA ASP A 194 -0.32 -9.88 11.21
C ASP A 194 -0.25 -9.51 9.72
N LEU A 195 -0.60 -10.46 8.85
CA LEU A 195 -0.71 -10.28 7.41
C LEU A 195 -2.02 -9.58 6.97
N ARG A 196 -2.92 -9.29 7.92
CA ARG A 196 -4.24 -8.68 7.66
C ARG A 196 -5.03 -9.42 6.59
N ILE A 197 -4.99 -10.75 6.62
CA ILE A 197 -5.75 -11.57 5.67
C ILE A 197 -7.18 -11.70 6.21
N GLU A 198 -8.07 -10.85 5.72
CA GLU A 198 -9.49 -10.87 6.06
C GLU A 198 -10.24 -11.86 5.15
N THR A 199 -10.94 -12.84 5.74
CA THR A 199 -11.92 -13.67 5.03
C THR A 199 -13.31 -13.39 5.55
N ARG A 200 -14.33 -13.73 4.74
CA ARG A 200 -15.73 -13.61 5.15
C ARG A 200 -16.06 -14.44 6.40
N VAL A 201 -15.35 -15.55 6.60
CA VAL A 201 -15.45 -16.40 7.78
C VAL A 201 -14.04 -16.56 8.34
N THR A 202 -13.85 -16.18 9.60
CA THR A 202 -12.56 -16.38 10.30
C THR A 202 -12.48 -17.84 10.73
N PRO A 203 -11.51 -18.62 10.24
CA PRO A 203 -11.35 -20.01 10.67
C PRO A 203 -10.98 -20.06 12.15
N THR A 204 -11.39 -21.12 12.83
CA THR A 204 -10.93 -21.39 14.20
C THR A 204 -9.55 -22.06 14.19
N ALA A 205 -8.88 -22.09 15.33
CA ALA A 205 -7.59 -22.80 15.45
C ALA A 205 -7.75 -24.30 15.13
N HIS A 206 -8.90 -24.89 15.48
CA HIS A 206 -9.24 -26.28 15.19
C HIS A 206 -9.46 -26.51 13.69
N ASP A 207 -10.09 -25.56 12.99
CA ASP A 207 -10.26 -25.66 11.54
C ASP A 207 -8.92 -25.68 10.81
N ILE A 208 -7.97 -24.86 11.27
CA ILE A 208 -6.62 -24.82 10.70
C ILE A 208 -5.85 -26.08 11.04
N ALA A 209 -5.90 -26.53 12.30
CA ALA A 209 -5.27 -27.78 12.72
C ALA A 209 -5.76 -28.97 11.87
N ARG A 210 -7.07 -29.02 11.57
CA ARG A 210 -7.64 -30.05 10.70
C ARG A 210 -7.11 -30.02 9.27
N VAL A 211 -6.81 -28.84 8.74
CA VAL A 211 -6.27 -28.68 7.38
C VAL A 211 -4.78 -29.04 7.34
N LEU A 212 -4.04 -28.76 8.41
CA LEU A 212 -2.61 -29.06 8.49
C LEU A 212 -2.33 -30.54 8.75
N PHE A 213 -3.27 -31.26 9.36
CA PHE A 213 -3.11 -32.65 9.76
C PHE A 213 -4.35 -33.47 9.39
N ASP A 214 -4.23 -34.29 8.34
CA ASP A 214 -5.32 -35.12 7.78
C ASP A 214 -5.95 -36.12 8.77
N ASP A 215 -5.23 -36.45 9.85
CA ASP A 215 -5.66 -37.38 10.91
C ASP A 215 -6.43 -36.71 12.06
N TYR A 216 -6.56 -35.39 12.05
CA TYR A 216 -7.22 -34.64 13.11
C TYR A 216 -8.74 -34.86 13.11
N GLY A 217 -9.26 -35.47 14.18
CA GLY A 217 -10.69 -35.72 14.39
C GLY A 217 -11.21 -37.09 13.91
N ARG A 218 -10.32 -38.05 13.59
CA ARG A 218 -10.70 -39.45 13.28
C ARG A 218 -10.66 -40.41 14.48
N GLN A 219 -10.67 -39.89 15.71
CA GLN A 219 -10.68 -40.70 16.94
C GLN A 219 -12.08 -40.83 17.52
#